data_AF-A0A2H5ZSQ0-F1
#
_entry.id   AF-A0A2H5ZSQ0-F1
#
_cell.length_a   1.000
_cell.length_b   1.000
_cell.length_c   1.000
_cell.angle_alpha   90.00
_cell.angle_beta   90.00
_cell.angle_gamma   90.00
#
_symmetry.space_group_name_H-M   'P 1'
#
loop_
_entity.id
_entity.type
_entity.pdbx_description
1 polymer ?
#
loop_
_entity_poly.entity_id
_entity_poly.type
_entity_poly.pdbx_seq_one_letter_code
_entity_poly.pdbx_strand_id
1 'polypeptide(L)'
;MVFLPPGLRVDLGGVGKAYAAERLAAELRRFGPCLVEAGGDLAVRGVPPGWPGWPVAVEATGGTVGGLWLRRGGLATSGTDVRRWRAGHQAAHHVVDPRTGLPARTDVASATVLARHAVEANAHALALVVLGTEAAEPYLAHRTHLGAVVVRRDGRVWCRGLALDRAVRGSQEEVG
;
A
#
# COMPACT_ATOMS: atom_id res chain seq x y z
N MET A 1 18.19 12.76 -21.64
CA MET A 1 18.31 11.37 -22.13
C MET A 1 18.67 10.48 -20.95
N VAL A 2 18.04 9.32 -20.79
CA VAL A 2 18.34 8.35 -19.72
C VAL A 2 19.07 7.16 -20.35
N PHE A 3 20.18 6.73 -19.74
CA PHE A 3 20.96 5.58 -20.19
C PHE A 3 21.02 4.51 -19.11
N LEU A 4 20.93 3.24 -19.52
CA LEU A 4 21.08 2.09 -18.64
C LEU A 4 22.41 1.40 -18.93
N PRO A 5 23.22 1.06 -17.90
CA PRO A 5 24.39 0.21 -18.07
C PRO A 5 24.03 -1.12 -18.74
N PRO A 6 24.94 -1.73 -19.52
CA PRO A 6 24.72 -3.05 -20.11
C PRO A 6 24.30 -4.08 -19.04
N GLY A 7 23.22 -4.81 -19.32
CA GLY A 7 22.68 -5.83 -18.40
C GLY A 7 21.69 -5.31 -17.35
N LEU A 8 21.57 -3.98 -17.14
CA LEU A 8 20.57 -3.42 -16.24
C LEU A 8 19.19 -3.40 -16.91
N ARG A 9 18.16 -3.84 -16.17
CA ARG A 9 16.76 -3.77 -16.57
C ARG A 9 15.98 -2.97 -15.56
N VAL A 10 15.01 -2.19 -16.04
CA VAL A 10 14.06 -1.46 -15.20
C VAL A 10 12.75 -2.22 -15.18
N ASP A 11 12.27 -2.53 -13.97
CA ASP A 11 10.95 -3.10 -13.75
C ASP A 11 10.05 -2.06 -13.08
N LEU A 12 8.94 -1.71 -13.73
CA LEU A 12 7.94 -0.78 -13.22
C LEU A 12 6.72 -1.50 -12.64
N GLY A 13 6.70 -2.83 -12.61
CA GLY A 13 5.61 -3.63 -12.08
C GLY A 13 5.30 -3.33 -10.61
N GLY A 14 6.31 -2.88 -9.86
CA GLY A 14 6.16 -2.45 -8.47
C GLY A 14 5.61 -1.04 -8.27
N VAL A 15 5.39 -0.22 -9.32
CA VAL A 15 4.94 1.19 -9.17
C VAL A 15 3.88 1.63 -10.20
N GLY A 16 3.76 0.91 -11.32
CA GLY A 16 2.94 1.31 -12.46
C GLY A 16 1.46 1.48 -12.11
N LYS A 17 0.91 0.62 -11.25
CA LYS A 17 -0.49 0.70 -10.79
C LYS A 17 -0.75 1.97 -9.98
N ALA A 18 0.06 2.23 -8.97
CA ALA A 18 -0.01 3.46 -8.17
C ALA A 18 0.13 4.72 -9.03
N TYR A 19 1.04 4.70 -10.01
CA TYR A 19 1.16 5.80 -10.97
C TYR A 19 -0.09 5.96 -11.84
N ALA A 20 -0.64 4.88 -12.37
CA ALA A 20 -1.86 4.91 -13.17
C ALA A 20 -3.06 5.44 -12.35
N ALA A 21 -3.23 4.96 -11.11
CA ALA A 21 -4.27 5.45 -10.20
C ALA A 21 -4.13 6.96 -9.96
N GLU A 22 -2.91 7.44 -9.67
CA GLU A 22 -2.63 8.87 -9.47
C GLU A 22 -2.99 9.72 -10.70
N ARG A 23 -2.61 9.24 -11.90
CA ARG A 23 -2.87 9.93 -13.17
C ARG A 23 -4.35 9.95 -13.50
N LEU A 24 -5.04 8.81 -13.38
CA LEU A 24 -6.48 8.73 -13.61
C LEU A 24 -7.25 9.61 -12.63
N ALA A 25 -6.91 9.61 -11.34
CA ALA A 25 -7.57 10.47 -10.37
C ALA A 25 -7.36 11.95 -10.72
N ALA A 26 -6.15 12.34 -11.14
CA ALA A 26 -5.87 13.70 -11.59
C ALA A 26 -6.70 14.12 -12.81
N GLU A 27 -6.90 13.23 -13.78
CA GLU A 27 -7.75 13.47 -14.95
C GLU A 27 -9.25 13.53 -14.61
N LEU A 28 -9.70 12.66 -13.70
CA LEU A 28 -11.10 12.56 -13.29
C LEU A 28 -11.55 13.71 -12.40
N ARG A 29 -10.63 14.39 -11.71
CA ARG A 29 -10.95 15.50 -10.79
C ARG A 29 -11.80 16.61 -11.42
N ARG A 30 -11.70 16.79 -12.75
CA ARG A 30 -12.47 17.81 -13.50
C ARG A 30 -13.97 17.48 -13.57
N PHE A 31 -14.34 16.23 -13.35
CA PHE A 31 -15.73 15.76 -13.33
C PHE A 31 -16.32 15.72 -11.91
N GLY A 32 -15.50 15.93 -10.87
CA GLY A 32 -15.93 15.96 -9.48
C GLY A 32 -15.01 15.18 -8.54
N PRO A 33 -15.42 15.02 -7.27
CA PRO A 33 -14.73 14.18 -6.31
C PRO A 33 -14.59 12.73 -6.78
N CYS A 34 -13.41 12.15 -6.68
CA CYS A 34 -13.15 10.77 -7.08
C CYS A 34 -12.15 10.04 -6.19
N LEU A 35 -12.28 8.72 -6.17
CA LEU A 35 -11.31 7.76 -5.68
C LEU A 35 -11.04 6.78 -6.82
N VAL A 36 -9.77 6.55 -7.13
CA VAL A 36 -9.33 5.52 -8.07
C VAL A 36 -8.59 4.45 -7.29
N GLU A 37 -8.94 3.19 -7.53
CA GLU A 37 -8.28 2.01 -6.99
C GLU A 37 -7.65 1.23 -8.15
N ALA A 38 -6.42 0.77 -7.96
CA ALA A 38 -5.73 -0.10 -8.90
C ALA A 38 -4.96 -1.21 -8.16
N GLY A 39 -5.68 -2.27 -7.77
CA GLY A 39 -5.08 -3.47 -7.18
C GLY A 39 -4.33 -3.19 -5.87
N GLY A 40 -4.97 -2.49 -4.95
CA GLY A 40 -4.45 -2.09 -3.64
C GLY A 40 -3.79 -0.72 -3.60
N ASP A 41 -3.64 -0.04 -4.74
CA ASP A 41 -3.11 1.33 -4.84
C ASP A 41 -4.26 2.32 -5.07
N LEU A 42 -4.47 3.24 -4.12
CA LEU A 42 -5.59 4.18 -4.12
C LEU A 42 -5.08 5.62 -4.27
N ALA A 43 -5.79 6.41 -5.07
CA ALA A 43 -5.58 7.85 -5.21
C ALA A 43 -6.91 8.61 -5.09
N VAL A 44 -6.95 9.63 -4.25
CA VAL A 44 -8.15 10.44 -4.00
C VAL A 44 -7.98 11.88 -4.48
N ARG A 45 -9.03 12.40 -5.12
CA ARG A 45 -9.18 13.82 -5.46
C ARG A 45 -10.54 14.31 -5.00
N GLY A 46 -10.55 15.06 -3.90
CA GLY A 46 -11.78 15.57 -3.31
C GLY A 46 -12.60 14.49 -2.61
N VAL A 47 -13.65 14.95 -1.92
CA VAL A 47 -14.61 14.11 -1.20
C VAL A 47 -16.01 14.55 -1.62
N PRO A 48 -16.96 13.62 -1.83
CA PRO A 48 -18.36 13.97 -2.09
C PRO A 48 -18.94 14.89 -1.00
N PRO A 49 -19.77 15.89 -1.35
CA PRO A 49 -20.43 16.73 -0.35
C PRO A 49 -21.21 15.90 0.67
N GLY A 50 -21.10 16.24 1.95
CA GLY A 50 -21.76 15.53 3.04
C GLY A 50 -21.06 14.25 3.52
N TRP A 51 -19.96 13.83 2.88
CA TRP A 51 -19.20 12.65 3.29
C TRP A 51 -17.96 13.03 4.10
N PRO A 52 -17.62 12.28 5.17
CA PRO A 52 -16.41 12.54 5.96
C PRO A 52 -15.12 12.20 5.20
N GLY A 53 -15.21 11.34 4.19
CA GLY A 53 -14.14 10.87 3.31
C GLY A 53 -14.64 9.71 2.46
N TRP A 54 -13.76 9.07 1.70
CA TRP A 54 -14.07 7.78 1.09
C TRP A 54 -13.82 6.67 2.11
N PRO A 55 -14.77 5.75 2.35
CA PRO A 55 -14.58 4.64 3.28
C PRO A 55 -13.66 3.61 2.63
N VAL A 56 -12.53 3.32 3.28
CA VAL A 56 -11.55 2.35 2.81
C VAL A 56 -11.28 1.33 3.91
N ALA A 57 -11.54 0.06 3.63
CA ALA A 57 -11.14 -1.04 4.50
C ALA A 57 -9.64 -1.34 4.33
N VAL A 58 -9.00 -1.67 5.44
CA VAL A 58 -7.62 -2.18 5.47
C VAL A 58 -7.69 -3.68 5.73
N GLU A 59 -7.40 -4.44 4.69
CA GLU A 59 -7.46 -5.89 4.68
C GLU A 59 -6.12 -6.52 5.10
N ALA A 60 -6.22 -7.68 5.76
CA ALA A 60 -5.09 -8.56 6.02
C ALA A 60 -5.48 -10.03 5.86
N THR A 61 -4.48 -10.91 5.92
CA THR A 61 -4.73 -12.35 5.96
C THR A 61 -5.56 -12.67 7.21
N GLY A 62 -6.80 -13.13 7.02
CA GLY A 62 -7.74 -13.41 8.11
C GLY A 62 -8.88 -12.39 8.27
N GLY A 63 -8.92 -11.32 7.47
CA GLY A 63 -10.03 -10.38 7.36
C GLY A 63 -9.64 -8.91 7.53
N THR A 64 -10.67 -8.06 7.64
CA THR A 64 -10.52 -6.61 7.79
C THR A 64 -9.93 -6.26 9.16
N VAL A 65 -8.84 -5.50 9.17
CA VAL A 65 -8.14 -5.03 10.39
C VAL A 65 -8.78 -3.75 10.95
N GLY A 66 -9.44 -3.00 10.08
CA GLY A 66 -10.19 -1.79 10.36
C GLY A 66 -10.40 -1.00 9.08
N GLY A 67 -10.94 0.20 9.16
CA GLY A 67 -11.06 1.09 8.01
C GLY A 67 -10.63 2.51 8.33
N LEU A 68 -10.60 3.34 7.30
CA LEU A 68 -10.34 4.77 7.42
C LEU A 68 -11.18 5.58 6.44
N TRP A 69 -11.37 6.86 6.77
CA TRP A 69 -11.93 7.84 5.86
C TRP A 69 -10.82 8.52 5.07
N LEU A 70 -10.58 8.08 3.83
CA LEU A 70 -9.56 8.64 2.96
C LEU A 70 -10.07 9.93 2.30
N ARG A 71 -9.48 11.07 2.69
CA ARG A 71 -9.95 12.39 2.25
C ARG A 71 -9.13 12.99 1.11
N ARG A 72 -7.86 12.63 1.03
CA ARG A 72 -6.89 13.15 0.06
C ARG A 72 -5.65 12.26 0.00
N GLY A 73 -4.86 12.46 -1.04
CA GLY A 73 -3.56 11.81 -1.20
C GLY A 73 -3.69 10.41 -1.78
N GLY A 74 -2.82 9.51 -1.33
CA GLY A 74 -2.86 8.12 -1.75
C GLY A 74 -2.63 7.15 -0.60
N LEU A 75 -3.20 5.96 -0.76
CA LEU A 75 -3.08 4.85 0.17
C LEU A 75 -2.65 3.63 -0.63
N ALA A 76 -1.66 2.87 -0.18
CA ALA A 76 -1.21 1.69 -0.88
C ALA A 76 -0.94 0.54 0.08
N THR A 77 -1.27 -0.67 -0.36
CA THR A 77 -1.03 -1.90 0.40
C THR A 77 -0.09 -2.81 -0.35
N SER A 78 1.02 -3.18 0.30
CA SER A 78 1.96 -4.19 -0.18
C SER A 78 1.94 -5.39 0.76
N GLY A 79 1.89 -6.59 0.21
CA GLY A 79 1.80 -7.82 0.99
C GLY A 79 2.64 -8.96 0.42
N THR A 80 2.94 -9.92 1.27
CA THR A 80 3.63 -11.16 0.88
C THR A 80 2.64 -12.28 0.56
N ASP A 81 1.34 -12.02 0.63
CA ASP A 81 0.29 -13.02 0.67
C ASP A 81 -0.45 -13.24 -0.67
N VAL A 82 -0.53 -12.24 -1.54
CA VAL A 82 -1.27 -12.34 -2.82
C VAL A 82 -0.51 -13.12 -3.90
N ARG A 83 0.78 -12.80 -4.11
CA ARG A 83 1.61 -13.44 -5.16
C ARG A 83 2.72 -14.26 -4.52
N ARG A 84 2.45 -15.56 -4.36
CA ARG A 84 3.34 -16.56 -3.73
C ARG A 84 3.57 -17.75 -4.65
N TRP A 85 4.75 -18.36 -4.53
CA TRP A 85 5.08 -19.62 -5.20
C TRP A 85 6.05 -20.44 -4.34
N ARG A 86 6.34 -21.68 -4.76
CA ARG A 86 7.37 -22.51 -4.13
C ARG A 86 8.62 -22.51 -5.01
N ALA A 87 9.77 -22.18 -4.42
CA ALA A 87 11.08 -22.29 -5.04
C ALA A 87 11.82 -23.45 -4.35
N GLY A 88 11.71 -24.66 -4.92
CA GLY A 88 12.14 -25.89 -4.25
C GLY A 88 11.35 -26.13 -2.96
N HIS A 89 12.05 -26.25 -1.83
CA HIS A 89 11.45 -26.44 -0.50
C HIS A 89 11.08 -25.12 0.21
N GLN A 90 11.41 -23.95 -0.37
CA GLN A 90 11.17 -22.65 0.26
C GLN A 90 9.94 -21.94 -0.32
N ALA A 91 9.17 -21.28 0.54
CA ALA A 91 8.12 -20.36 0.12
C ALA A 91 8.73 -19.04 -0.37
N ALA A 92 8.24 -18.54 -1.50
CA ALA A 92 8.71 -17.30 -2.14
C ALA A 92 7.54 -16.37 -2.46
N HIS A 93 7.84 -15.08 -2.61
CA HIS A 93 6.89 -14.04 -2.98
C HIS A 93 7.55 -12.95 -3.81
N HIS A 94 6.72 -12.13 -4.47
CA HIS A 94 7.15 -11.17 -5.49
C HIS A 94 7.96 -9.97 -4.96
N VAL A 95 7.91 -9.68 -3.66
CA VAL A 95 8.70 -8.60 -3.06
C VAL A 95 10.16 -9.06 -2.90
N VAL A 96 11.06 -8.44 -3.67
CA VAL A 96 12.50 -8.73 -3.68
C VAL A 96 13.24 -7.79 -2.74
N ASP A 97 14.16 -8.31 -1.94
CA ASP A 97 15.11 -7.50 -1.19
C ASP A 97 16.29 -7.12 -2.11
N PRO A 98 16.47 -5.83 -2.44
CA PRO A 98 17.52 -5.40 -3.36
C PRO A 98 18.93 -5.66 -2.84
N ARG A 99 19.12 -5.87 -1.53
CA ARG A 99 20.43 -6.20 -0.92
C ARG A 99 20.86 -7.62 -1.25
N THR A 100 19.91 -8.51 -1.52
CA THR A 100 20.17 -9.95 -1.71
C THR A 100 19.76 -10.46 -3.10
N GLY A 101 18.88 -9.74 -3.81
CA GLY A 101 18.28 -10.19 -5.06
C GLY A 101 17.28 -11.34 -4.89
N LEU A 102 16.94 -11.70 -3.65
CA LEU A 102 16.03 -12.80 -3.31
C LEU A 102 14.70 -12.27 -2.75
N PRO A 103 13.63 -13.08 -2.71
CA PRO A 103 12.42 -12.74 -1.98
C PRO A 103 12.74 -12.30 -0.54
N ALA A 104 12.20 -11.15 -0.13
CA ALA A 104 12.51 -10.56 1.16
C ALA A 104 12.13 -11.50 2.33
N ARG A 105 13.05 -11.71 3.27
CA ARG A 105 12.77 -12.44 4.51
C ARG A 105 12.23 -11.45 5.53
N THR A 106 10.93 -11.51 5.78
CA THR A 106 10.22 -10.53 6.62
C THR A 106 9.18 -11.20 7.51
N ASP A 107 8.93 -10.59 8.67
CA ASP A 107 7.84 -10.95 9.57
C ASP A 107 6.53 -10.21 9.23
N VAL A 108 6.56 -9.31 8.25
CA VAL A 108 5.41 -8.54 7.75
C VAL A 108 4.58 -9.41 6.80
N ALA A 109 3.29 -9.53 7.08
CA ALA A 109 2.30 -10.09 6.16
C ALA A 109 1.90 -9.03 5.13
N SER A 110 1.50 -7.85 5.60
CA SER A 110 1.17 -6.70 4.77
C SER A 110 1.53 -5.36 5.44
N ALA A 111 1.79 -4.35 4.63
CA ALA A 111 1.96 -2.97 5.05
C ALA A 111 1.05 -2.08 4.21
N THR A 112 0.24 -1.27 4.87
CA THR A 112 -0.62 -0.24 4.27
C THR A 112 -0.05 1.12 4.66
N VAL A 113 0.21 1.99 3.67
CA VAL A 113 0.77 3.32 3.90
C VAL A 113 -0.13 4.39 3.31
N LEU A 114 -0.37 5.44 4.08
CA LEU A 114 -0.99 6.69 3.67
C LEU A 114 0.12 7.71 3.37
N ALA A 115 0.05 8.37 2.23
CA ALA A 115 0.99 9.42 1.82
C ALA A 115 0.29 10.53 1.02
N ARG A 116 1.08 11.54 0.59
CA ARG A 116 0.57 12.62 -0.25
C ARG A 116 0.23 12.14 -1.67
N HIS A 117 0.91 11.10 -2.12
CA HIS A 117 0.77 10.49 -3.43
C HIS A 117 0.69 8.96 -3.31
N ALA A 118 -0.11 8.31 -4.15
CA ALA A 118 -0.24 6.86 -4.24
C ALA A 118 1.12 6.21 -4.57
N VAL A 119 1.90 6.83 -5.46
CA VAL A 119 3.25 6.34 -5.82
C VAL A 119 4.18 6.32 -4.59
N GLU A 120 4.13 7.37 -3.78
CA GLU A 120 4.90 7.48 -2.54
C GLU A 120 4.43 6.45 -1.50
N ALA A 121 3.11 6.33 -1.31
CA ALA A 121 2.51 5.34 -0.43
C ALA A 121 2.98 3.92 -0.81
N ASN A 122 2.91 3.56 -2.09
CA ASN A 122 3.31 2.26 -2.60
C ASN A 122 4.81 1.99 -2.37
N ALA A 123 5.67 2.97 -2.66
CA ALA A 123 7.11 2.83 -2.42
C ALA A 123 7.43 2.57 -0.95
N HIS A 124 6.77 3.26 -0.03
CA HIS A 124 6.95 3.08 1.40
C HIS A 124 6.32 1.77 1.92
N ALA A 125 5.19 1.34 1.37
CA ALA A 125 4.59 0.05 1.71
C ALA A 125 5.55 -1.11 1.36
N LEU A 126 6.15 -1.10 0.16
CA LEU A 126 7.18 -2.07 -0.23
C LEU A 126 8.40 -2.00 0.68
N ALA A 127 8.89 -0.79 1.00
CA ALA A 127 10.03 -0.62 1.88
C ALA A 127 9.77 -1.22 3.28
N LEU A 128 8.59 -1.01 3.86
CA LEU A 128 8.23 -1.59 5.16
C LEU A 128 8.16 -3.12 5.12
N VAL A 129 7.66 -3.71 4.02
CA VAL A 129 7.69 -5.17 3.83
C VAL A 129 9.14 -5.68 3.80
N VAL A 130 10.03 -5.02 3.06
CA VAL A 130 11.46 -5.41 2.95
C VAL A 130 12.22 -5.22 4.26
N LEU A 131 11.92 -4.16 5.00
CA LEU A 131 12.60 -3.80 6.26
C LEU A 131 12.16 -4.67 7.44
N GLY A 132 10.91 -5.14 7.45
CA GLY A 132 10.36 -5.86 8.59
C GLY A 132 9.91 -4.92 9.72
N THR A 133 9.26 -5.47 10.75
CA THR A 133 8.69 -4.65 11.82
C THR A 133 9.72 -3.99 12.73
N GLU A 134 10.87 -4.63 12.94
CA GLU A 134 11.95 -4.11 13.79
C GLU A 134 12.44 -2.73 13.33
N ALA A 135 12.56 -2.56 12.00
CA ALA A 135 13.03 -1.31 11.40
C ALA A 135 11.88 -0.35 11.01
N ALA A 136 10.61 -0.71 11.19
CA ALA A 136 9.47 0.10 10.75
C ALA A 136 9.38 1.45 11.49
N GLU A 137 9.51 1.43 12.82
CA GLU A 137 9.47 2.63 13.66
C GLU A 137 10.61 3.62 13.34
N PRO A 138 11.91 3.22 13.36
CA PRO A 138 13.00 4.14 13.02
C PRO A 138 12.93 4.62 11.56
N TYR A 139 12.45 3.77 10.64
CA TYR A 139 12.24 4.17 9.25
C TYR A 139 11.18 5.28 9.11
N LEU A 140 10.09 5.21 9.87
CA LEU A 140 9.01 6.20 9.82
C LEU A 140 9.26 7.41 10.73
N ALA A 141 10.20 7.34 11.67
CA ALA A 141 10.52 8.44 12.59
C ALA A 141 10.87 9.75 11.88
N HIS A 142 11.54 9.66 10.74
CA HIS A 142 11.94 10.81 9.93
C HIS A 142 10.94 11.14 8.80
N ARG A 143 9.78 10.48 8.77
CA ARG A 143 8.77 10.58 7.71
C ARG A 143 7.38 10.84 8.30
N THR A 144 7.28 11.93 9.09
CA THR A 144 6.08 12.26 9.87
C THR A 144 4.84 12.59 9.04
N HIS A 145 4.99 12.81 7.73
CA HIS A 145 3.88 13.00 6.80
C HIS A 145 3.21 11.68 6.36
N LEU A 146 3.80 10.53 6.72
CA LEU A 146 3.27 9.21 6.41
C LEU A 146 2.43 8.68 7.56
N GLY A 147 1.34 8.00 7.20
CA GLY A 147 0.64 7.08 8.09
C GLY A 147 0.90 5.65 7.66
N ALA A 148 1.01 4.70 8.58
CA ALA A 148 1.27 3.30 8.27
C ALA A 148 0.52 2.37 9.21
N VAL A 149 0.09 1.24 8.65
CA VAL A 149 -0.42 0.06 9.36
C VAL A 149 0.40 -1.13 8.85
N VAL A 150 1.04 -1.85 9.75
CA VAL A 150 1.82 -3.05 9.44
C VAL A 150 1.19 -4.23 10.17
N VAL A 151 0.84 -5.25 9.40
CA VAL A 151 0.28 -6.50 9.91
C VAL A 151 1.35 -7.57 9.82
N ARG A 152 1.67 -8.17 10.96
CA ARG A 152 2.65 -9.25 11.08
C ARG A 152 2.03 -10.58 10.68
N ARG A 153 2.88 -11.54 10.33
CA ARG A 153 2.47 -12.92 10.02
C ARG A 153 1.85 -13.65 11.21
N ASP A 154 2.11 -13.21 12.44
CA ASP A 154 1.47 -13.71 13.66
C ASP A 154 0.12 -13.01 13.98
N GLY A 155 -0.36 -12.14 13.08
CA GLY A 155 -1.62 -11.41 13.22
C GLY A 155 -1.53 -10.13 14.06
N ARG A 156 -0.37 -9.82 14.67
CA ARG A 156 -0.22 -8.56 15.41
C ARG A 156 -0.20 -7.37 14.46
N VAL A 157 -0.86 -6.30 14.89
CA VAL A 157 -1.00 -5.06 14.12
C VAL A 157 -0.23 -3.95 14.82
N TRP A 158 0.58 -3.23 14.03
CA TRP A 158 1.28 -2.03 14.46
C TRP A 158 0.84 -0.86 13.59
N CYS A 159 0.60 0.31 14.21
CA CYS A 159 0.14 1.50 13.50
C CYS A 159 0.95 2.73 13.92
N ARG A 160 1.16 3.65 12.99
CA ARG A 160 1.77 4.98 13.25
C ARG A 160 1.21 6.01 12.31
N GLY A 161 0.84 7.20 12.82
CA GLY A 161 0.37 8.31 11.97
C GLY A 161 -0.92 8.01 11.18
N LEU A 162 -1.54 6.85 11.41
CA LEU A 162 -2.77 6.39 10.82
C LEU A 162 -3.61 5.72 11.91
N ALA A 163 -4.81 6.22 12.13
CA ALA A 163 -5.77 5.62 13.04
C ALA A 163 -6.80 4.84 12.21
N LEU A 164 -7.04 3.59 12.61
CA LEU A 164 -8.09 2.76 12.03
C LEU A 164 -9.34 2.83 12.89
N ASP A 165 -10.47 2.98 12.23
CA ASP A 165 -11.80 2.91 12.80
C ASP A 165 -12.43 1.56 12.45
N ARG A 166 -12.82 0.79 13.46
CA ARG A 166 -13.47 -0.51 13.27
C ARG A 166 -14.90 -0.40 12.76
N ALA A 167 -15.53 0.78 12.87
CA ALA A 167 -16.86 1.04 12.36
C ALA A 167 -16.86 1.31 10.84
N VAL A 168 -15.72 1.69 10.26
CA VAL A 168 -15.60 1.91 8.81
C VAL A 168 -15.46 0.56 8.11
N ARG A 169 -16.53 0.18 7.39
CA ARG A 169 -16.52 -0.97 6.48
C ARG A 169 -16.31 -0.47 5.06
N GLY A 170 -15.44 -1.14 4.30
CA GLY A 170 -15.28 -0.87 2.88
C GLY A 170 -16.56 -1.22 2.13
N SER A 171 -16.82 -0.56 1.00
CA SER A 171 -17.98 -0.84 0.14
C SER A 171 -17.83 -2.21 -0.55
N GLN A 172 -18.14 -3.28 0.16
CA GLN A 172 -18.29 -4.66 -0.34
C GLN A 172 -19.58 -5.30 0.22
N GLU A 173 -20.61 -4.50 0.46
CA GLU A 173 -21.98 -4.95 0.73
C GLU A 173 -22.92 -4.06 -0.07
N GLU A 174 -23.20 -4.44 -1.33
CA GLU A 174 -24.37 -4.08 -2.17
C GLU A 174 -24.02 -4.27 -3.66
N VAL A 175 -23.86 -5.52 -4.08
CA VAL A 175 -24.24 -5.94 -5.43
C VAL A 175 -25.01 -7.25 -5.26
N GLY A 176 -26.30 -7.10 -4.95
CA GLY A 176 -27.31 -8.15 -5.13
C GLY A 176 -27.95 -8.05 -6.50
#